data_AF-A0A497J7T7-F1
#
_entry.id   AF-A0A497J7T7-F1
#
_cell.length_a   1.000
_cell.length_b   1.000
_cell.length_c   1.000
_cell.angle_alpha   90.00
_cell.angle_beta   90.00
_cell.angle_gamma   90.00
#
_symmetry.space_group_name_H-M   'P 1'
#
loop_
_entity.id
_entity.type
_entity.pdbx_description
1 polymer ?
#
loop_
_entity_poly.entity_id
_entity_poly.type
_entity_poly.pdbx_seq_one_letter_code
_entity_poly.pdbx_strand_id
1 'polypeptide(L)'
;MIITLLFLLFLIEGQEETDLLCGPKSLLVVCKLLGVKADLEELCRLSGWEAGTTMYDLYRAARKKGLYAVGMRLDIEELKKIGQPAIAHVRGDHFLVVAGFLGDKVCIIDPPNPPRLISKGDFLKQWDGCVLVVSKEPLPFSQREDFSKGPDIHFPQRVYDFGEVPQGTRITYTFPFYNSGDSLLVISRVVTSCGCTAALPSGKEIPPGEKGWIKVEFNVGMRLGETAEEVYVHSNDPEEPIVVL
;
A
#
# COMPACT_ATOMS: atom_id res chain seq x y z
N MET A 1 16.29 24.50 -51.30
CA MET A 1 17.44 23.68 -50.87
C MET A 1 17.21 23.36 -49.40
N ILE A 2 16.77 22.10 -49.15
CA ILE A 2 17.08 21.24 -48.00
C ILE A 2 16.51 21.71 -46.63
N ILE A 3 15.36 21.15 -46.19
CA ILE A 3 15.23 19.96 -45.28
C ILE A 3 15.73 20.36 -43.88
N THR A 4 14.91 20.45 -42.83
CA THR A 4 14.28 19.31 -42.15
C THR A 4 13.00 19.70 -41.40
N LEU A 5 11.86 19.21 -41.90
CA LEU A 5 10.66 18.87 -41.13
C LEU A 5 10.66 17.34 -41.03
N LEU A 6 10.14 16.77 -39.93
CA LEU A 6 10.16 15.35 -39.49
C LEU A 6 11.43 14.90 -38.75
N PHE A 7 11.33 14.81 -37.42
CA PHE A 7 11.42 13.57 -36.64
C PHE A 7 11.47 13.96 -35.16
N LEU A 8 10.30 14.08 -34.51
CA LEU A 8 10.05 13.70 -33.10
C LEU A 8 8.61 14.07 -32.70
N LEU A 9 7.65 13.45 -33.37
CA LEU A 9 6.37 13.12 -32.77
C LEU A 9 6.30 11.59 -32.81
N PHE A 10 5.83 10.97 -31.73
CA PHE A 10 5.82 9.54 -31.41
C PHE A 10 7.04 9.01 -30.65
N LEU A 11 7.06 9.26 -29.34
CA LEU A 11 7.12 8.23 -28.28
C LEU A 11 7.09 8.97 -26.93
N ILE A 12 5.95 9.57 -26.61
CA ILE A 12 5.53 9.62 -25.21
C ILE A 12 4.53 8.47 -25.16
N GLU A 13 5.02 7.27 -24.87
CA GLU A 13 4.14 6.24 -24.30
C GLU A 13 3.43 6.93 -23.15
N GLY A 14 2.09 6.98 -23.22
CA GLY A 14 1.29 7.62 -22.21
C GLY A 14 1.64 7.00 -20.86
N GLN A 15 2.36 7.76 -20.04
CA GLN A 15 2.32 7.53 -18.62
C GLN A 15 0.89 7.88 -18.22
N GLU A 16 0.04 6.85 -18.11
CA GLU A 16 -1.22 6.99 -17.38
C GLU A 16 -0.83 7.58 -16.02
N GLU A 17 -1.26 8.82 -15.78
CA GLU A 17 -1.09 9.48 -14.50
C GLU A 17 -1.65 8.55 -13.42
N THR A 18 -0.81 8.16 -12.46
CA THR A 18 -1.18 7.21 -11.41
C THR A 18 -2.39 7.74 -10.64
N ASP A 19 -3.55 7.10 -10.82
CA ASP A 19 -4.78 7.49 -10.12
C ASP A 19 -4.68 7.04 -8.67
N LEU A 20 -4.19 7.93 -7.79
CA LEU A 20 -4.07 7.67 -6.35
C LEU A 20 -5.41 7.28 -5.69
N LEU A 21 -6.55 7.54 -6.36
CA LEU A 21 -7.88 7.21 -5.88
C LEU A 21 -8.43 5.89 -6.45
N CYS A 22 -7.67 5.14 -7.25
CA CYS A 22 -8.14 3.89 -7.87
C CYS A 22 -8.67 2.88 -6.84
N GLY A 23 -8.02 2.78 -5.68
CA GLY A 23 -8.45 1.96 -4.54
C GLY A 23 -9.81 2.40 -3.97
N PRO A 24 -9.94 3.62 -3.40
CA PRO A 24 -11.21 4.14 -2.88
C PRO A 24 -12.35 4.09 -3.89
N LYS A 25 -12.09 4.42 -5.17
CA LYS A 25 -13.10 4.34 -6.24
C LYS A 25 -13.53 2.90 -6.51
N SER A 26 -12.60 1.95 -6.51
CA SER A 26 -12.92 0.52 -6.65
C SER A 26 -13.76 0.00 -5.48
N LEU A 27 -13.41 0.38 -4.24
CA LEU A 27 -14.20 0.02 -3.07
C LEU A 27 -15.60 0.66 -3.09
N LEU A 28 -15.74 1.89 -3.60
CA LEU A 28 -17.04 2.53 -3.81
C LEU A 28 -17.91 1.72 -4.78
N VAL A 29 -17.33 1.24 -5.88
CA VAL A 29 -18.03 0.39 -6.84
C VAL A 29 -18.47 -0.92 -6.17
N VAL A 30 -17.59 -1.58 -5.41
CA VAL A 30 -17.94 -2.79 -4.66
C VAL A 30 -19.08 -2.54 -3.67
N CYS A 31 -19.04 -1.45 -2.90
CA CYS A 31 -20.12 -1.07 -1.99
C CYS A 31 -21.46 -0.92 -2.73
N LYS A 32 -21.45 -0.27 -3.90
CA LYS A 32 -22.65 -0.12 -4.75
C LYS A 32 -23.18 -1.47 -5.24
N LEU A 33 -22.30 -2.36 -5.73
CA LEU A 33 -22.69 -3.70 -6.18
C LEU A 33 -23.32 -4.52 -5.05
N LEU A 34 -22.85 -4.34 -3.81
CA LEU A 34 -23.38 -5.02 -2.63
C LEU A 34 -24.54 -4.27 -1.96
N GLY A 35 -24.99 -3.13 -2.50
CA GLY A 35 -26.06 -2.32 -1.90
C GLY A 35 -25.72 -1.80 -0.50
N VAL A 36 -24.44 -1.48 -0.25
CA VAL A 36 -23.97 -0.83 0.97
C VAL A 36 -23.81 0.66 0.71
N LYS A 37 -24.39 1.49 1.56
CA LYS A 37 -24.29 2.95 1.45
C LYS A 37 -22.84 3.39 1.72
N ALA A 38 -22.24 4.07 0.76
CA ALA A 38 -20.92 4.69 0.86
C ALA A 38 -20.82 5.89 -0.09
N ASP A 39 -19.95 6.83 0.24
CA ASP A 39 -19.52 7.91 -0.65
C ASP A 39 -17.98 7.93 -0.77
N LEU A 40 -17.47 8.64 -1.78
CA LEU A 40 -16.04 8.61 -2.09
C LEU A 40 -15.20 9.26 -0.99
N GLU A 41 -15.68 10.37 -0.41
CA GLU A 41 -14.96 11.11 0.62
C GLU A 41 -14.78 10.27 1.88
N GLU A 42 -15.85 9.58 2.31
CA GLU A 42 -15.81 8.62 3.40
C GLU A 42 -14.78 7.52 3.14
N LEU A 43 -14.80 6.91 1.96
CA LEU A 43 -13.91 5.79 1.64
C LEU A 43 -12.45 6.23 1.53
N CYS A 44 -12.19 7.39 0.96
CA CYS A 44 -10.87 8.02 0.96
C CYS A 44 -10.34 8.18 2.39
N ARG A 45 -11.16 8.71 3.31
CA ARG A 45 -10.76 8.83 4.73
C ARG A 45 -10.54 7.48 5.40
N LEU A 46 -11.31 6.45 5.05
CA LEU A 46 -11.21 5.13 5.67
C LEU A 46 -10.01 4.32 5.18
N SER A 47 -9.61 4.48 3.92
CA SER A 47 -8.49 3.74 3.34
C SER A 47 -7.17 4.51 3.39
N GLY A 48 -7.18 5.84 3.50
CA GLY A 48 -5.97 6.63 3.25
C GLY A 48 -5.64 6.62 1.75
N TRP A 49 -5.39 7.80 1.20
CA TRP A 49 -5.28 7.98 -0.26
C TRP A 49 -4.20 8.98 -0.68
N GLU A 50 -3.66 9.76 0.27
CA GLU A 50 -2.74 10.88 -0.01
C GLU A 50 -1.45 10.42 -0.71
N ALA A 51 -1.04 9.16 -0.50
CA ALA A 51 0.10 8.52 -1.17
C ALA A 51 -0.33 7.29 -2.01
N GLY A 52 -1.61 7.21 -2.39
CA GLY A 52 -2.24 5.98 -2.89
C GLY A 52 -2.76 5.11 -1.74
N THR A 53 -3.23 3.91 -2.08
CA THR A 53 -3.89 3.02 -1.14
C THR A 53 -3.34 1.60 -1.29
N THR A 54 -3.13 0.88 -0.19
CA THR A 54 -2.74 -0.54 -0.25
C THR A 54 -3.96 -1.48 -0.24
N MET A 55 -3.78 -2.75 -0.62
CA MET A 55 -4.86 -3.73 -0.49
C MET A 55 -5.34 -3.92 0.96
N TYR A 56 -4.43 -3.75 1.92
CA TYR A 56 -4.75 -3.83 3.34
C TYR A 56 -5.61 -2.65 3.82
N ASP A 57 -5.34 -1.45 3.29
CA ASP A 57 -6.17 -0.29 3.56
C ASP A 57 -7.60 -0.47 3.05
N LEU A 58 -7.75 -1.03 1.85
CA LEU A 58 -9.06 -1.37 1.28
C LEU A 58 -9.76 -2.45 2.10
N TYR A 59 -9.03 -3.46 2.58
CA TYR A 59 -9.55 -4.47 3.51
C TYR A 59 -10.11 -3.79 4.77
N ARG A 60 -9.33 -2.94 5.45
CA ARG A 60 -9.76 -2.24 6.67
C ARG A 60 -10.98 -1.37 6.41
N ALA A 61 -10.98 -0.62 5.31
CA ALA A 61 -12.10 0.21 4.91
C ALA A 61 -13.37 -0.62 4.66
N ALA A 62 -13.27 -1.73 3.93
CA ALA A 62 -14.39 -2.65 3.69
C ALA A 62 -14.96 -3.22 5.01
N ARG A 63 -14.10 -3.66 5.94
CA ARG A 63 -14.52 -4.15 7.26
C ARG A 63 -15.22 -3.06 8.08
N LYS A 64 -14.74 -1.82 8.06
CA LYS A 64 -15.40 -0.67 8.70
C LYS A 64 -16.77 -0.33 8.07
N LYS A 65 -17.00 -0.69 6.80
CA LYS A 65 -18.32 -0.62 6.15
C LYS A 65 -19.25 -1.79 6.51
N GLY A 66 -18.82 -2.70 7.38
CA GLY A 66 -19.59 -3.88 7.79
C GLY A 66 -19.58 -5.03 6.77
N LEU A 67 -18.64 -5.01 5.82
CA LEU A 67 -18.48 -6.06 4.83
C LEU A 67 -17.52 -7.16 5.34
N TYR A 68 -17.63 -8.35 4.78
CA TYR A 68 -16.59 -9.36 4.86
C TYR A 68 -15.61 -9.10 3.72
N ALA A 69 -14.31 -9.17 4.01
CA ALA A 69 -13.27 -8.92 3.03
C ALA A 69 -12.10 -9.87 3.31
N VAL A 70 -11.53 -10.49 2.27
CA VAL A 70 -10.40 -11.41 2.37
C VAL A 70 -9.43 -11.13 1.24
N GLY A 71 -8.18 -10.80 1.58
CA GLY A 71 -7.09 -10.69 0.62
C GLY A 71 -6.63 -12.09 0.21
N MET A 72 -6.43 -12.34 -1.08
CA MET A 72 -6.00 -13.65 -1.58
C MET A 72 -5.09 -13.47 -2.78
N ARG A 73 -4.17 -14.43 -2.98
CA ARG A 73 -3.53 -14.66 -4.27
C ARG A 73 -4.17 -15.89 -4.89
N LEU A 74 -4.80 -15.72 -6.05
CA LEU A 74 -5.62 -16.73 -6.71
C LEU A 74 -5.22 -16.92 -8.16
N ASP A 75 -5.49 -18.08 -8.71
CA ASP A 75 -5.67 -18.21 -10.14
C ASP A 75 -7.07 -17.74 -10.57
N ILE A 76 -7.23 -17.55 -11.88
CA ILE A 76 -8.47 -17.02 -12.47
C ILE A 76 -9.68 -17.96 -12.34
N GLU A 77 -9.46 -19.28 -12.29
CA GLU A 77 -10.53 -20.27 -12.12
C GLU A 77 -10.98 -20.34 -10.66
N GLU A 78 -10.06 -20.16 -9.71
CA GLU A 78 -10.38 -19.99 -8.30
C GLU A 78 -11.18 -18.71 -8.06
N LEU A 79 -10.72 -17.57 -8.60
CA LEU A 79 -11.45 -16.30 -8.52
C LEU A 79 -12.87 -16.43 -9.09
N LYS A 80 -13.01 -17.13 -10.22
CA LYS A 80 -14.31 -17.40 -10.84
C LYS A 80 -15.24 -18.24 -9.95
N LYS A 81 -14.71 -19.25 -9.26
CA LYS A 81 -15.48 -20.12 -8.35
C LYS A 81 -16.00 -19.39 -7.12
N ILE A 82 -15.29 -18.35 -6.65
CA ILE A 82 -15.69 -17.57 -5.47
C ILE A 82 -17.03 -16.85 -5.71
N GLY A 83 -17.27 -16.33 -6.91
CA GLY A 83 -18.56 -15.75 -7.29
C GLY A 83 -18.94 -14.46 -6.55
N GLN A 84 -17.97 -13.78 -5.93
CA GLN A 84 -18.15 -12.50 -5.25
C GLN A 84 -17.35 -11.40 -5.97
N PRO A 85 -17.77 -10.13 -5.86
CA PRO A 85 -16.96 -9.03 -6.40
C PRO A 85 -15.61 -8.97 -5.69
N ALA A 86 -14.58 -8.64 -6.46
CA ALA A 86 -13.22 -8.51 -5.95
C ALA A 86 -12.55 -7.25 -6.47
N ILE A 87 -11.67 -6.65 -5.66
CA ILE A 87 -10.76 -5.59 -6.11
C ILE A 87 -9.45 -6.26 -6.49
N ALA A 88 -9.06 -6.21 -7.76
CA ALA A 88 -7.84 -6.81 -8.28
C ALA A 88 -6.71 -5.78 -8.36
N HIS A 89 -5.51 -6.19 -7.94
CA HIS A 89 -4.30 -5.42 -8.14
C HIS A 89 -3.74 -5.70 -9.53
N VAL A 90 -3.51 -4.65 -10.33
CA VAL A 90 -3.11 -4.78 -11.72
C VAL A 90 -2.02 -3.79 -12.05
N ARG A 91 -1.20 -4.10 -13.06
CA ARG A 91 -0.17 -3.21 -13.61
C ARG A 91 0.91 -2.73 -12.62
N GLY A 92 0.97 -3.33 -11.43
CA GLY A 92 1.99 -3.07 -10.41
C GLY A 92 1.61 -2.03 -9.36
N ASP A 93 0.66 -1.14 -9.66
CA ASP A 93 0.30 -0.02 -8.80
C ASP A 93 -1.19 0.40 -8.87
N HIS A 94 -2.03 -0.32 -9.63
CA HIS A 94 -3.42 0.08 -9.90
C HIS A 94 -4.44 -0.91 -9.35
N PHE A 95 -5.64 -0.42 -9.03
CA PHE A 95 -6.77 -1.25 -8.62
C PHE A 95 -7.96 -1.09 -9.56
N LEU A 96 -8.60 -2.21 -9.88
CA LEU A 96 -9.89 -2.24 -10.56
C LEU A 96 -10.79 -3.32 -9.95
N VAL A 97 -12.08 -3.31 -10.28
CA VAL A 97 -13.05 -4.29 -9.77
C VAL A 97 -13.25 -5.41 -10.79
N VAL A 98 -13.15 -6.66 -10.35
CA VAL A 98 -13.72 -7.83 -11.02
C VAL A 98 -15.13 -8.03 -10.48
N ALA A 99 -16.14 -7.69 -11.28
CA ALA A 99 -17.54 -7.79 -10.90
C ALA A 99 -18.13 -9.19 -11.13
N GLY A 100 -17.48 -10.00 -11.97
CA GLY A 100 -17.90 -11.37 -12.25
C GLY A 100 -17.37 -11.90 -13.58
N PHE A 101 -17.94 -13.02 -14.03
CA PHE A 101 -17.52 -13.72 -15.23
C PHE A 101 -18.72 -14.03 -16.13
N LEU A 102 -18.54 -13.91 -17.44
CA LEU A 102 -19.53 -14.35 -18.44
C LEU A 102 -18.83 -15.26 -19.45
N GLY A 103 -19.04 -16.57 -19.32
CA GLY A 103 -18.31 -17.55 -20.11
C GLY A 103 -16.81 -17.51 -19.79
N ASP A 104 -15.99 -17.17 -20.80
CA ASP A 104 -14.54 -16.98 -20.70
C ASP A 104 -14.12 -15.52 -20.51
N LYS A 105 -15.08 -14.60 -20.47
CA LYS A 105 -14.81 -13.16 -20.31
C LYS A 105 -14.89 -12.75 -18.84
N VAL A 106 -14.03 -11.81 -18.48
CA VAL A 106 -13.99 -11.18 -17.17
C VAL A 106 -14.76 -9.86 -17.25
N CYS A 107 -15.76 -9.67 -16.40
CA CYS A 107 -16.46 -8.40 -16.24
C CYS A 107 -15.66 -7.52 -15.28
N ILE A 108 -15.01 -6.48 -15.81
CA ILE A 108 -14.22 -5.55 -15.02
C ILE A 108 -14.86 -4.16 -14.99
N ILE A 109 -14.59 -3.43 -13.93
CA ILE A 109 -14.96 -2.02 -13.77
C ILE A 109 -13.70 -1.31 -13.31
N ASP A 110 -13.19 -0.40 -14.14
CA ASP A 110 -12.01 0.41 -13.86
C ASP A 110 -12.45 1.88 -13.75
N PRO A 111 -12.85 2.33 -12.55
CA PRO A 111 -13.51 3.62 -12.38
C PRO A 111 -12.65 4.78 -12.92
N PRO A 112 -13.26 5.81 -13.53
CA PRO A 112 -14.70 6.07 -13.59
C PRO A 112 -15.43 5.34 -14.74
N ASN A 113 -14.75 4.45 -15.46
CA ASN A 113 -15.31 3.80 -16.64
C ASN A 113 -16.43 2.82 -16.27
N PRO A 114 -17.45 2.67 -17.15
CA PRO A 114 -18.51 1.69 -16.95
C PRO A 114 -18.00 0.25 -17.02
N PRO A 115 -18.80 -0.74 -16.57
CA PRO A 115 -18.44 -2.15 -16.68
C PRO A 115 -18.18 -2.57 -18.12
N ARG A 116 -17.13 -3.37 -18.32
CA ARG A 116 -16.76 -3.95 -19.62
C ARG A 116 -16.36 -5.41 -19.49
N LEU A 117 -16.65 -6.18 -20.54
CA LEU A 117 -16.18 -7.56 -20.67
C LEU A 117 -14.87 -7.58 -21.43
N ILE A 118 -13.83 -8.17 -20.83
CA ILE A 118 -12.54 -8.40 -21.47
C ILE A 118 -12.24 -9.89 -21.58
N SER A 119 -11.36 -10.27 -22.50
CA SER A 119 -10.91 -11.65 -22.59
C SER A 119 -10.12 -12.05 -21.33
N LYS A 120 -10.19 -13.32 -20.94
CA LYS A 120 -9.33 -13.88 -19.88
C LYS A 120 -7.85 -13.60 -20.14
N GLY A 121 -7.40 -13.74 -21.39
CA GLY A 121 -6.01 -13.51 -21.77
C GLY A 121 -5.57 -12.07 -21.55
N ASP A 122 -6.41 -11.09 -21.88
CA ASP A 122 -6.06 -9.68 -21.67
C ASP A 122 -6.08 -9.29 -20.20
N PHE A 123 -6.98 -9.87 -19.40
CA PHE A 123 -6.95 -9.68 -17.95
C PHE A 123 -5.67 -10.23 -17.32
N LEU A 124 -5.26 -11.44 -17.71
CA LEU A 124 -4.06 -12.09 -17.16
C LEU A 124 -2.75 -11.37 -17.50
N LYS A 125 -2.70 -10.57 -18.58
CA LYS A 125 -1.51 -9.75 -18.90
C LYS A 125 -1.28 -8.61 -17.91
N GLN A 126 -2.33 -8.17 -17.22
CA GLN A 126 -2.27 -7.03 -16.30
C GLN A 126 -2.44 -7.43 -14.83
N TRP A 127 -3.02 -8.60 -14.53
CA TRP A 127 -3.31 -9.04 -13.17
C TRP A 127 -2.17 -9.88 -12.59
N ASP A 128 -1.78 -9.60 -11.34
CA ASP A 128 -0.68 -10.27 -10.64
C ASP A 128 -1.14 -11.45 -9.75
N GLY A 129 -2.43 -11.80 -9.81
CA GLY A 129 -3.05 -12.83 -8.97
C GLY A 129 -3.60 -12.31 -7.64
N CYS A 130 -3.26 -11.09 -7.22
CA CYS A 130 -3.70 -10.53 -5.94
C CYS A 130 -5.10 -9.90 -6.06
N VAL A 131 -5.97 -10.25 -5.12
CA VAL A 131 -7.33 -9.72 -5.04
C VAL A 131 -7.76 -9.50 -3.58
N LEU A 132 -8.64 -8.51 -3.38
CA LEU A 132 -9.47 -8.39 -2.20
C LEU A 132 -10.89 -8.84 -2.55
N VAL A 133 -11.28 -10.03 -2.12
CA VAL A 133 -12.65 -10.53 -2.26
C VAL A 133 -13.52 -9.88 -1.22
N VAL A 134 -14.69 -9.35 -1.60
CA VAL A 134 -15.59 -8.62 -0.69
C VAL A 134 -17.02 -9.16 -0.80
N SER A 135 -17.68 -9.37 0.33
CA SER A 135 -19.03 -9.93 0.39
C SER A 135 -19.85 -9.36 1.56
N LYS A 136 -21.18 -9.52 1.50
CA LYS A 136 -22.09 -9.20 2.62
C LYS A 136 -22.18 -10.32 3.65
N GLU A 137 -21.87 -11.53 3.24
CA GLU A 137 -21.96 -12.74 4.06
C GLU A 137 -20.57 -13.35 4.26
N PRO A 138 -20.34 -14.09 5.36
CA PRO A 138 -19.07 -14.75 5.59
C PRO A 138 -18.66 -15.66 4.42
N LEU A 139 -17.43 -15.49 3.94
CA LEU A 139 -16.87 -16.39 2.94
C LEU A 139 -16.49 -17.72 3.62
N PRO A 140 -16.68 -18.89 3.00
CA PRO A 140 -16.35 -20.17 3.63
C PRO A 140 -14.84 -20.33 3.94
N PHE A 141 -14.00 -19.53 3.29
CA PHE A 141 -12.56 -19.44 3.53
C PHE A 141 -12.18 -18.20 4.36
N SER A 142 -13.14 -17.42 4.85
CA SER A 142 -12.86 -16.36 5.84
C SER A 142 -12.32 -16.91 7.17
N GLN A 143 -12.46 -18.22 7.41
CA GLN A 143 -11.88 -18.91 8.57
C GLN A 143 -10.49 -19.51 8.30
N ARG A 144 -10.03 -19.58 7.04
CA ARG A 144 -8.64 -19.96 6.74
C ARG A 144 -7.80 -18.71 6.93
N GLU A 145 -7.44 -18.50 8.19
CA GLU A 145 -6.72 -17.33 8.70
C GLU A 145 -7.25 -16.05 8.07
N ASP A 146 -8.12 -15.35 8.83
CA ASP A 146 -8.01 -13.90 8.87
C ASP A 146 -6.52 -13.60 8.70
N PHE A 147 -6.15 -12.78 7.71
CA PHE A 147 -4.93 -11.99 7.89
C PHE A 147 -5.25 -11.10 9.09
N SER A 148 -5.21 -11.68 10.30
CA SER A 148 -4.93 -11.00 11.54
C SER A 148 -3.51 -10.52 11.32
N LYS A 149 -3.41 -9.44 10.56
CA LYS A 149 -2.13 -8.87 10.17
C LYS A 149 -1.70 -8.24 11.46
N GLY A 150 -0.94 -8.98 12.27
CA GLY A 150 -0.71 -8.66 13.66
C GLY A 150 -0.12 -7.25 13.83
N PRO A 151 1.04 -7.10 14.44
CA PRO A 151 1.76 -5.84 14.29
C PRO A 151 2.34 -5.74 12.86
N ASP A 152 2.21 -4.58 12.20
CA ASP A 152 2.85 -4.32 10.90
C ASP A 152 3.42 -2.90 10.89
N ILE A 153 4.74 -2.77 10.85
CA ILE A 153 5.44 -1.49 10.89
C ILE A 153 5.69 -0.96 9.48
N HIS A 154 5.10 0.19 9.18
CA HIS A 154 5.24 0.81 7.86
C HIS A 154 5.92 2.18 7.94
N PHE A 155 7.08 2.31 7.32
CA PHE A 155 7.79 3.57 7.12
C PHE A 155 7.60 4.06 5.67
N PRO A 156 6.93 5.20 5.43
CA PRO A 156 6.80 5.77 4.08
C PRO A 156 8.15 6.22 3.50
N GLN A 157 9.09 6.56 4.38
CA GLN A 157 10.44 6.96 4.03
C GLN A 157 11.41 6.29 5.00
N ARG A 158 12.46 5.68 4.45
CA ARG A 158 13.50 4.98 5.22
C ARG A 158 14.88 5.60 5.06
N VAL A 159 15.08 6.52 4.12
CA VAL A 159 16.38 7.17 3.90
C VAL A 159 16.17 8.67 3.87
N TYR A 160 17.02 9.43 4.55
CA TYR A 160 17.03 10.88 4.48
C TYR A 160 18.45 11.39 4.22
N ASP A 161 18.61 12.15 3.14
CA ASP A 161 19.87 12.80 2.78
C ASP A 161 19.86 14.24 3.30
N PHE A 162 20.84 14.55 4.15
CA PHE A 162 21.03 15.89 4.72
C PHE A 162 21.84 16.82 3.80
N GLY A 163 22.40 16.29 2.71
CA GLY A 163 23.29 17.00 1.82
C GLY A 163 24.61 17.39 2.49
N GLU A 164 25.14 18.54 2.10
CA GLU A 164 26.38 19.07 2.68
C GLU A 164 26.12 19.67 4.07
N VAL A 165 26.78 19.12 5.09
CA VAL A 165 26.65 19.57 6.47
C VAL A 165 28.00 20.02 7.02
N PRO A 166 28.09 21.21 7.65
CA PRO A 166 29.33 21.66 8.30
C PRO A 166 29.79 20.73 9.42
N GLN A 167 31.10 20.64 9.61
CA GLN A 167 31.68 19.90 10.73
C GLN A 167 31.21 20.44 12.09
N GLY A 168 31.12 19.55 13.07
CA GLY A 168 30.66 19.86 14.42
C GLY A 168 29.14 20.10 14.53
N THR A 169 28.38 20.02 13.44
CA THR A 169 26.93 20.18 13.46
C THR A 169 26.27 18.96 14.08
N ARG A 170 25.23 19.18 14.88
CA ARG A 170 24.27 18.16 15.27
C ARG A 170 23.05 18.27 14.37
N ILE A 171 22.77 17.21 13.62
CA ILE A 171 21.60 17.13 12.75
C ILE A 171 20.51 16.29 13.41
N THR A 172 19.25 16.59 13.08
CA THR A 172 18.10 15.88 13.62
C THR A 172 17.08 15.66 12.52
N TYR A 173 16.59 14.43 12.39
CA TYR A 173 15.48 14.08 11.51
C TYR A 173 14.52 13.14 12.24
N THR A 174 13.26 13.13 11.82
CA THR A 174 12.23 12.30 12.42
C THR A 174 11.55 11.48 11.34
N PHE A 175 11.77 10.17 11.37
CA PHE A 175 11.11 9.22 10.47
C PHE A 175 9.72 8.88 11.01
N PRO A 176 8.63 9.31 10.35
CA PRO A 176 7.29 8.88 10.73
C PRO A 176 7.06 7.43 10.31
N PHE A 177 6.31 6.69 11.11
CA PHE A 177 5.85 5.36 10.76
C PHE A 177 4.43 5.12 11.25
N TYR A 178 3.84 4.01 10.79
CA TYR A 178 2.47 3.62 11.06
C TYR A 178 2.43 2.18 11.54
N ASN A 179 1.57 1.88 12.50
CA ASN A 179 1.12 0.50 12.68
C ASN A 179 0.02 0.22 11.64
N SER A 180 0.45 -0.31 10.51
CA SER A 180 -0.43 -0.75 9.42
C SER A 180 -0.98 -2.14 9.66
N GLY A 181 -0.92 -2.67 10.88
CA GLY A 181 -1.55 -3.92 11.29
C GLY A 181 -2.87 -3.71 12.02
N ASP A 182 -3.39 -4.82 12.57
CA ASP A 182 -4.61 -4.91 13.38
C ASP A 182 -4.34 -5.30 14.84
N SER A 183 -3.08 -5.56 15.19
CA SER A 183 -2.65 -5.86 16.56
C SER A 183 -1.61 -4.85 17.04
N LEU A 184 -1.35 -4.83 18.36
CA LEU A 184 -0.42 -3.89 18.96
C LEU A 184 1.01 -4.07 18.44
N LEU A 185 1.54 -3.03 17.79
CA LEU A 185 2.94 -2.96 17.40
C LEU A 185 3.77 -2.51 18.60
N VAL A 186 4.82 -3.28 18.90
CA VAL A 186 5.73 -3.06 20.01
C VAL A 186 7.14 -2.85 19.48
N ILE A 187 7.68 -1.65 19.68
CA ILE A 187 9.08 -1.34 19.42
C ILE A 187 9.90 -1.86 20.61
N SER A 188 10.63 -2.94 20.39
CA SER A 188 11.41 -3.59 21.45
C SER A 188 12.69 -2.81 21.74
N ARG A 189 13.37 -2.33 20.70
CA ARG A 189 14.57 -1.50 20.81
C ARG A 189 14.87 -0.76 19.51
N VAL A 190 15.67 0.30 19.63
CA VAL A 190 16.26 1.02 18.50
C VAL A 190 17.76 1.02 18.71
N VAL A 191 18.52 0.61 17.70
CA VAL A 191 19.98 0.46 17.74
C VAL A 191 20.58 1.27 16.60
N THR A 192 21.72 1.91 16.83
CA THR A 192 22.43 2.70 15.81
C THR A 192 23.75 2.03 15.44
N SER A 193 24.20 2.22 14.19
CA SER A 193 25.50 1.70 13.69
C SER A 193 26.71 2.30 14.42
N CYS A 194 26.61 3.56 14.87
CA CYS A 194 27.65 4.24 15.64
C CYS A 194 27.11 4.82 16.97
N GLY A 195 27.99 5.01 17.94
CA GLY A 195 27.70 5.75 19.18
C GLY A 195 27.56 7.28 19.00
N CYS A 196 27.72 7.76 17.77
CA CYS A 196 27.58 9.16 17.39
C CYS A 196 26.16 9.54 16.92
N THR A 197 25.32 8.53 16.74
CA THR A 197 23.90 8.63 16.41
C THR A 197 23.11 8.22 17.64
N ALA A 198 22.12 9.02 18.01
CA ALA A 198 21.11 8.67 18.99
C ALA A 198 19.76 8.54 18.29
N ALA A 199 18.99 7.50 18.63
CA ALA A 199 17.67 7.29 18.05
C ALA A 199 16.65 7.01 19.16
N LEU A 200 15.52 7.70 19.11
CA LEU A 200 14.46 7.62 20.12
C LEU A 200 13.10 7.43 19.46
N PRO A 201 12.32 6.41 19.87
CA PRO A 201 10.94 6.25 19.40
C PRO A 201 9.98 7.18 20.16
N SER A 202 8.85 7.52 19.53
CA SER A 202 7.73 8.26 20.13
C SER A 202 7.09 7.53 21.31
N GLY A 203 7.16 6.20 21.28
CA GLY A 203 6.57 5.29 22.24
C GLY A 203 6.93 3.86 21.87
N LYS A 204 6.77 2.94 22.83
CA LYS A 204 7.03 1.52 22.59
C LYS A 204 5.84 0.76 22.08
N GLU A 205 4.63 1.24 22.31
CA GLU A 205 3.38 0.57 21.99
C GLU A 205 2.58 1.47 21.05
N ILE A 206 2.32 0.97 19.84
CA ILE A 206 1.63 1.71 18.79
C ILE A 206 0.38 0.93 18.44
N PRO A 207 -0.81 1.39 18.88
CA PRO A 207 -2.06 0.71 18.58
C PRO A 207 -2.31 0.56 17.07
N PRO A 208 -3.17 -0.38 16.67
CA PRO A 208 -3.55 -0.55 15.26
C PRO A 208 -4.03 0.74 14.61
N GLY A 209 -3.45 1.09 13.45
CA GLY A 209 -3.79 2.30 12.70
C GLY A 209 -3.21 3.60 13.25
N GLU A 210 -2.52 3.57 14.39
CA GLU A 210 -1.87 4.74 14.96
C GLU A 210 -0.49 5.02 14.35
N LYS A 211 -0.02 6.25 14.54
CA LYS A 211 1.28 6.72 14.05
C LYS A 211 2.32 6.72 15.18
N GLY A 212 3.55 6.43 14.81
CA GLY A 212 4.73 6.62 15.64
C GLY A 212 5.81 7.41 14.90
N TRP A 213 6.90 7.70 15.58
CA TRP A 213 8.08 8.29 14.95
C TRP A 213 9.38 7.78 15.58
N ILE A 214 10.46 7.77 14.78
CA ILE A 214 11.84 7.59 15.24
C ILE A 214 12.59 8.90 15.03
N LYS A 215 12.96 9.57 16.12
CA LYS A 215 13.80 10.77 16.07
C LYS A 215 15.25 10.34 16.10
N VAL A 216 15.99 10.71 15.08
CA VAL A 216 17.41 10.43 14.90
C VAL A 216 18.19 11.73 15.06
N GLU A 217 19.16 11.74 15.97
CA GLU A 217 20.14 12.80 16.14
C GLU A 217 21.53 12.27 15.78
N PHE A 218 22.20 12.91 14.83
CA PHE A 218 23.56 12.55 14.45
C PHE A 218 24.52 13.70 14.75
N ASN A 219 25.65 13.36 15.35
CA ASN A 219 26.75 14.29 15.58
C ASN A 219 27.84 14.08 14.53
N VAL A 220 27.95 15.03 13.59
CA VAL A 220 28.93 15.01 12.49
C VAL A 220 30.36 15.00 13.05
N GLY A 221 30.59 15.68 14.18
CA GLY A 221 31.90 15.75 14.84
C GLY A 221 32.98 16.25 13.87
N MET A 222 34.09 15.52 13.79
CA MET A 222 35.26 15.84 12.96
C MET A 222 35.28 15.07 11.62
N ARG A 223 34.17 14.43 11.22
CA ARG A 223 34.13 13.58 10.01
C ARG A 223 34.33 14.39 8.73
N LEU A 224 34.90 13.74 7.72
CA LEU A 224 35.17 14.29 6.38
C LEU A 224 34.74 13.28 5.32
N GLY A 225 34.19 13.78 4.22
CA GLY A 225 33.69 12.96 3.12
C GLY A 225 32.28 12.44 3.34
N GLU A 226 31.83 11.58 2.44
CA GLU A 226 30.51 10.95 2.49
C GLU A 226 30.41 10.03 3.72
N THR A 227 29.31 10.15 4.45
CA THR A 227 29.02 9.32 5.61
C THR A 227 27.57 8.85 5.53
N ALA A 228 27.37 7.56 5.79
CA ALA A 228 26.06 6.95 5.95
C ALA A 228 26.03 6.24 7.30
N GLU A 229 24.93 6.39 8.03
CA GLU A 229 24.72 5.73 9.31
C GLU A 229 23.34 5.09 9.27
N GLU A 230 23.21 3.95 9.93
CA GLU A 230 21.99 3.14 9.92
C GLU A 230 21.36 3.13 11.32
N VAL A 231 20.04 3.13 11.34
CA VAL A 231 19.22 2.95 12.54
C VAL A 231 18.38 1.71 12.38
N TYR A 232 18.62 0.72 13.23
CA TYR A 232 17.88 -0.54 13.28
C TYR A 232 16.74 -0.44 14.28
N VAL A 233 15.51 -0.44 13.77
CA VAL A 233 14.28 -0.43 14.57
C VAL A 233 13.79 -1.87 14.71
N HIS A 234 13.87 -2.42 15.92
CA HIS A 234 13.37 -3.76 16.21
C HIS A 234 11.92 -3.70 16.70
N SER A 235 11.07 -4.57 16.16
CA SER A 235 9.68 -4.65 16.55
C SER A 235 9.17 -6.10 16.68
N ASN A 236 7.92 -6.26 17.08
CA ASN A 236 7.21 -7.54 17.07
C ASN A 236 6.50 -7.83 15.74
N ASP A 237 6.70 -7.00 14.70
CA ASP A 237 6.27 -7.30 13.33
C ASP A 237 6.85 -8.65 12.89
N PRO A 238 6.00 -9.65 12.55
CA PRO A 238 6.45 -10.99 12.20
C PRO A 238 7.11 -11.06 10.81
N GLU A 239 6.76 -10.14 9.91
CA GLU A 239 7.28 -10.09 8.54
C GLU A 239 8.56 -9.24 8.48
N GLU A 240 8.59 -8.10 9.18
CA GLU A 240 9.74 -7.20 9.24
C GLU A 240 10.15 -6.88 10.70
N PRO A 241 10.73 -7.86 11.43
CA PRO A 241 11.10 -7.68 12.82
C PRO A 241 12.22 -6.65 13.04
N ILE A 242 12.94 -6.27 11.97
CA ILE A 242 13.99 -5.25 11.97
C ILE A 242 13.84 -4.39 10.72
N VAL A 243 13.54 -3.10 10.89
CA VAL A 243 13.59 -2.10 9.83
C VAL A 243 14.91 -1.34 9.91
N VAL A 244 15.54 -1.10 8.77
CA VAL A 244 16.73 -0.23 8.66
C VAL A 244 16.29 1.13 8.11
N LEU A 245 16.71 2.19 8.81
CA LEU A 245 16.57 3.61 8.41
C LEU A 245 17.94 4.24 8.22
#